data_AF-I1M9W0-F1
#
_entry.id   AF-I1M9W0-F1
#
_cell.length_a   1.000
_cell.length_b   1.000
_cell.length_c   1.000
_cell.angle_alpha   90.00
_cell.angle_beta   90.00
_cell.angle_gamma   90.00
#
_symmetry.space_group_name_H-M   'P 1'
#
loop_
_entity.id
_entity.type
_entity.pdbx_description
1 polymer ?
#
loop_
_entity_poly.entity_id
_entity_poly.type
_entity_poly.pdbx_seq_one_letter_code
_entity_poly.pdbx_strand_id
1 'polypeptide(L)'
;MNHGMKSSFQDKVRQVSKQFFQLLKEEKQKCAREREPNNIEGYGNDIIYSKNQRLDWTDRVYLKVLPEDQRKFKFWPQNPNDFRNIVLQYTECIRLLSEVIIKATTKLLNLEEDCFLNECGERELLCF
;
A
#
# COMPACT_ATOMS: atom_id res chain seq x y z
N MET A 1 10.30 -4.33 17.43
CA MET A 1 9.90 -5.74 17.62
C MET A 1 8.55 -5.79 18.33
N ASN A 2 7.83 -6.93 18.30
CA ASN A 2 6.54 -7.19 18.96
C ASN A 2 5.28 -6.45 18.44
N HIS A 3 5.25 -6.09 17.15
CA HIS A 3 4.10 -5.45 16.49
C HIS A 3 3.00 -6.45 16.04
N GLY A 4 2.90 -7.62 16.67
CA GLY A 4 1.87 -8.65 16.39
C GLY A 4 1.99 -9.45 15.09
N MET A 5 2.61 -8.90 14.04
CA MET A 5 2.73 -9.58 12.74
C MET A 5 3.87 -10.61 12.72
N LYS A 6 3.53 -11.88 12.44
CA LYS A 6 4.47 -13.00 12.36
C LYS A 6 5.60 -12.71 11.36
N SER A 7 6.85 -12.98 11.74
CA SER A 7 8.03 -12.78 10.87
C SER A 7 7.91 -13.54 9.56
N SER A 8 7.43 -14.79 9.62
CA SER A 8 7.19 -15.63 8.44
C SER A 8 6.17 -15.04 7.46
N PHE A 9 5.22 -14.23 7.94
CA PHE A 9 4.29 -13.52 7.06
C PHE A 9 4.96 -12.31 6.40
N GLN A 10 5.78 -11.55 7.14
CA GLN A 10 6.58 -10.46 6.55
C GLN A 10 7.52 -10.96 5.45
N ASP A 11 8.10 -12.16 5.63
CA ASP A 11 8.91 -12.81 4.59
C ASP A 11 8.10 -13.09 3.33
N LYS A 12 6.84 -13.52 3.45
CA LYS A 12 5.95 -13.70 2.30
C LYS A 12 5.66 -12.39 1.59
N VAL A 13 5.39 -11.31 2.33
CA VAL A 13 5.18 -9.96 1.74
C VAL A 13 6.40 -9.54 0.94
N ARG A 14 7.61 -9.65 1.54
CA ARG A 14 8.87 -9.37 0.84
C ARG A 14 9.07 -10.26 -0.38
N GLN A 15 8.71 -11.54 -0.29
CA GLN A 15 8.89 -12.51 -1.35
C GLN A 15 7.99 -12.21 -2.55
N VAL A 16 6.70 -11.92 -2.34
CA VAL A 16 5.79 -11.61 -3.46
C VAL A 16 6.19 -10.31 -4.17
N SER A 17 6.68 -9.31 -3.43
CA SER A 17 7.24 -8.09 -4.02
C SER A 17 8.46 -8.41 -4.89
N LYS A 18 9.42 -9.18 -4.37
CA LYS A 18 10.61 -9.59 -5.14
C LYS A 18 10.24 -10.35 -6.40
N GLN A 19 9.34 -11.32 -6.29
CA GLN A 19 8.88 -12.13 -7.42
C GLN A 19 8.25 -11.27 -8.51
N PHE A 20 7.40 -10.30 -8.14
CA PHE A 20 6.83 -9.38 -9.12
C PHE A 20 7.91 -8.56 -9.83
N PHE A 21 8.85 -7.95 -9.10
CA PHE A 21 9.87 -7.09 -9.71
C PHE A 21 10.90 -7.85 -10.57
N GLN A 22 11.07 -9.16 -10.32
CA GLN A 22 11.87 -10.08 -11.14
C GLN A 22 11.19 -10.49 -12.45
N LEU A 23 9.89 -10.25 -12.62
CA LEU A 23 9.21 -10.51 -13.87
C LEU A 23 9.75 -9.64 -15.01
N LEU A 24 9.57 -10.13 -16.22
CA LEU A 24 9.83 -9.37 -17.45
C LEU A 24 9.03 -8.06 -17.45
N LYS A 25 9.57 -7.04 -18.13
CA LYS A 25 8.96 -5.72 -18.19
C LYS A 25 7.53 -5.80 -18.74
N GLU A 26 7.29 -6.64 -19.74
CA GLU A 26 6.00 -6.85 -20.39
C GLU A 26 4.94 -7.34 -19.40
N GLU A 27 5.31 -8.24 -18.49
CA GLU A 27 4.42 -8.72 -17.42
C GLU A 27 4.11 -7.62 -16.42
N LYS A 28 5.12 -6.83 -16.01
CA LYS A 28 4.91 -5.71 -15.08
C LYS A 28 4.03 -4.61 -15.69
N GLN A 29 4.17 -4.36 -17.00
CA GLN A 29 3.37 -3.37 -17.72
C GLN A 29 1.88 -3.73 -17.79
N LYS A 30 1.48 -4.99 -17.57
CA LYS A 30 0.05 -5.38 -17.52
C LYS A 30 -0.73 -4.69 -16.40
N CYS A 31 -0.05 -4.30 -15.33
CA CYS A 31 -0.62 -3.56 -14.21
C CYS A 31 -0.15 -2.10 -14.16
N ALA A 32 0.35 -1.57 -15.29
CA ALA A 32 0.88 -0.22 -15.35
C ALA A 32 -0.19 0.82 -15.03
N ARG A 33 0.27 1.92 -14.42
CA ARG A 33 -0.55 3.10 -14.24
C ARG A 33 -0.99 3.68 -15.58
N GLU A 34 -2.28 3.98 -15.67
CA GLU A 34 -2.84 4.73 -16.81
C GLU A 34 -2.30 6.16 -16.81
N ARG A 35 -2.09 6.74 -17.98
CA ARG A 35 -1.57 8.13 -18.15
C ARG A 35 -2.65 9.20 -17.92
N GLU A 36 -3.66 8.90 -17.13
CA GLU A 36 -4.72 9.84 -16.78
C GLU A 36 -4.26 10.76 -15.63
N PRO A 37 -4.57 12.07 -15.66
CA PRO A 37 -4.02 13.05 -14.71
C PRO A 37 -4.25 12.72 -13.24
N ASN A 38 -5.34 12.01 -12.94
CA ASN A 38 -5.79 11.74 -11.57
C ASN A 38 -5.58 10.28 -11.15
N ASN A 39 -4.90 9.47 -11.97
CA ASN A 39 -4.64 8.08 -11.62
C ASN A 39 -3.20 7.91 -11.13
N ILE A 40 -3.06 7.52 -9.86
CA ILE A 40 -1.77 7.26 -9.22
C ILE A 40 -1.49 5.75 -9.07
N GLU A 41 -2.50 4.91 -9.32
CA GLU A 41 -2.41 3.48 -9.05
C GLU A 41 -1.77 2.69 -10.19
N GLY A 42 -1.04 1.63 -9.84
CA GLY A 42 -0.38 0.70 -10.76
C GLY A 42 1.15 0.79 -10.76
N TYR A 43 1.76 -0.03 -11.62
CA TYR A 43 3.21 -0.05 -11.84
C TYR A 43 3.68 1.18 -12.63
N GLY A 44 4.79 1.78 -12.19
CA GLY A 44 5.47 2.86 -12.90
C GLY A 44 6.38 3.68 -12.01
N ASN A 45 6.86 4.81 -12.51
CA ASN A 45 7.81 5.70 -11.82
C ASN A 45 7.11 7.03 -11.48
N ASP A 46 7.81 7.97 -10.87
CA ASP A 46 7.20 9.22 -10.43
C ASP A 46 6.41 9.92 -11.55
N ILE A 47 5.26 10.50 -11.18
CA ILE A 47 4.50 11.35 -12.09
C ILE A 47 5.33 12.60 -12.35
N ILE A 48 5.52 12.95 -13.63
CA ILE A 48 6.24 14.15 -14.04
C ILE A 48 5.27 15.32 -14.01
N TYR A 49 5.43 16.21 -13.03
CA TYR A 49 4.63 17.43 -12.87
C TYR A 49 5.29 18.66 -13.49
N SER A 50 6.62 18.66 -13.67
CA SER A 50 7.35 19.78 -14.27
C SER A 50 8.61 19.36 -15.01
N LYS A 51 9.10 20.21 -15.94
CA LYS A 51 10.31 19.92 -16.74
C LYS A 51 11.59 19.77 -15.91
N ASN A 52 11.67 20.43 -14.76
CA ASN A 52 12.87 20.45 -13.92
C ASN A 52 12.76 19.52 -12.70
N GLN A 53 11.75 18.64 -12.69
CA GLN A 53 11.56 17.70 -11.59
C GLN A 53 12.70 16.68 -11.55
N ARG A 54 13.33 16.54 -10.38
CA ARG A 54 14.24 15.42 -10.10
C ARG A 54 13.40 14.16 -9.92
N LEU A 55 13.76 13.10 -10.64
CA LEU A 55 13.09 11.81 -10.57
C LEU A 55 13.90 10.88 -9.69
N ASP A 56 13.21 10.11 -8.85
CA ASP A 56 13.87 9.05 -8.09
C ASP A 56 14.24 7.91 -9.04
N TRP A 57 15.40 7.29 -8.77
CA TRP A 57 15.81 6.06 -9.47
C TRP A 57 15.10 4.85 -8.87
N THR A 58 13.77 4.82 -9.01
CA THR A 58 12.94 3.74 -8.49
C THR A 58 11.74 3.47 -9.39
N ASP A 59 11.43 2.19 -9.54
CA ASP A 59 10.12 1.74 -9.99
C ASP A 59 9.26 1.45 -8.76
N ARG A 60 7.95 1.63 -8.87
CA ARG A 60 6.99 1.35 -7.79
C ARG A 60 5.71 0.73 -8.32
N VAL A 61 5.03 -0.03 -7.46
CA VAL A 61 3.62 -0.37 -7.61
C VAL A 61 2.91 0.38 -6.50
N TYR A 62 1.95 1.24 -6.85
CA TYR A 62 1.17 1.99 -5.88
C TYR A 62 -0.28 1.55 -5.95
N LEU A 63 -0.87 1.07 -4.86
CA LEU A 63 -2.23 0.51 -4.87
C LEU A 63 -3.05 1.10 -3.73
N LYS A 64 -4.29 1.52 -4.01
CA LYS A 64 -5.25 1.74 -2.92
C LYS A 64 -5.72 0.38 -2.40
N VAL A 65 -5.58 0.19 -1.10
CA VAL A 65 -5.98 -1.05 -0.40
C VAL A 65 -7.14 -0.82 0.57
N LEU A 66 -7.39 0.42 0.99
CA LEU A 66 -8.60 0.84 1.70
C LEU A 66 -9.13 2.17 1.13
N PRO A 67 -10.46 2.41 1.17
CA PRO A 67 -11.50 1.45 1.57
C PRO A 67 -11.68 0.34 0.52
N GLU A 68 -12.33 -0.77 0.90
CA GLU A 68 -12.38 -1.99 0.08
C GLU A 68 -13.05 -1.78 -1.28
N ASP A 69 -14.08 -0.93 -1.32
CA ASP A 69 -14.87 -0.57 -2.49
C ASP A 69 -14.09 0.31 -3.49
N GLN A 70 -12.97 0.90 -3.07
CA GLN A 70 -12.08 1.69 -3.94
C GLN A 70 -10.93 0.89 -4.53
N ARG A 71 -10.79 -0.40 -4.21
CA ARG A 71 -9.72 -1.25 -4.75
C ARG A 71 -9.90 -1.48 -6.24
N LYS A 72 -8.99 -0.92 -7.05
CA LYS A 72 -8.98 -1.12 -8.51
C LYS A 72 -8.09 -2.29 -8.90
N PHE A 73 -8.64 -3.50 -8.84
CA PHE A 73 -7.90 -4.73 -9.09
C PHE A 73 -7.25 -4.87 -10.48
N LYS A 74 -7.67 -4.07 -11.47
CA LYS A 74 -6.98 -3.97 -12.76
C LYS A 74 -5.51 -3.50 -12.63
N PHE A 75 -5.18 -2.74 -11.58
CA PHE A 75 -3.83 -2.27 -11.30
C PHE A 75 -3.03 -3.22 -10.41
N TRP A 76 -3.63 -4.31 -9.95
CA TRP A 76 -2.98 -5.26 -9.06
C TRP A 76 -2.21 -6.30 -9.89
N PRO A 77 -0.95 -6.58 -9.55
CA PRO A 77 -0.21 -7.72 -10.10
C PRO A 77 -1.01 -9.02 -10.01
N GLN A 78 -1.14 -9.71 -11.15
CA GLN A 78 -1.73 -11.05 -11.21
C GLN A 78 -0.67 -12.15 -10.97
N ASN A 79 0.60 -11.83 -11.23
CA ASN A 79 1.76 -12.67 -10.99
C ASN A 79 2.69 -11.97 -9.99
N PRO A 80 3.12 -12.61 -8.90
CA PRO A 80 2.79 -13.98 -8.48
C PRO A 80 1.31 -14.12 -8.07
N ASN A 81 0.74 -15.32 -8.24
CA ASN A 81 -0.69 -15.59 -7.99
C ASN A 81 -1.16 -15.21 -6.56
N ASP A 82 -0.27 -15.31 -5.58
CA ASP A 82 -0.59 -15.00 -4.18
C ASP A 82 -0.51 -13.50 -3.84
N PHE A 83 -0.03 -12.64 -4.76
CA PHE A 83 0.22 -11.22 -4.50
C PHE A 83 -0.99 -10.55 -3.84
N ARG A 84 -2.16 -10.71 -4.44
CA ARG A 84 -3.41 -10.10 -3.96
C ARG A 84 -3.75 -10.53 -2.54
N ASN A 85 -3.72 -11.83 -2.27
CA ASN A 85 -4.08 -12.38 -0.96
C ASN A 85 -3.11 -11.91 0.13
N ILE A 86 -1.82 -11.89 -0.19
CA ILE A 86 -0.78 -11.42 0.73
C ILE A 86 -0.93 -9.92 1.02
N VAL A 87 -1.18 -9.09 0.00
CA VAL A 87 -1.39 -7.64 0.19
C VAL A 87 -2.64 -7.36 1.03
N LEU A 88 -3.73 -8.10 0.84
CA LEU A 88 -4.95 -7.94 1.64
C LEU A 88 -4.74 -8.34 3.11
N GLN A 89 -4.06 -9.47 3.38
CA GLN A 89 -3.71 -9.86 4.75
C GLN A 89 -2.75 -8.85 5.40
N TYR A 90 -1.81 -8.30 4.62
CA TYR A 90 -0.89 -7.28 5.10
C TYR A 90 -1.60 -5.97 5.41
N THR A 91 -2.56 -5.57 4.57
CA THR A 91 -3.43 -4.41 4.78
C THR A 91 -4.13 -4.51 6.14
N GLU A 92 -4.74 -5.65 6.45
CA GLU A 92 -5.43 -5.84 7.73
C GLU A 92 -4.48 -5.80 8.93
N CYS A 93 -3.29 -6.40 8.80
CA CYS A 93 -2.28 -6.34 9.85
C CYS A 93 -1.79 -4.91 10.10
N ILE A 94 -1.60 -4.12 9.04
CA ILE A 94 -1.21 -2.70 9.14
C ILE A 94 -2.35 -1.86 9.72
N ARG A 95 -3.60 -2.12 9.33
CA ARG A 95 -4.78 -1.43 9.88
C ARG A 95 -4.86 -1.57 11.40
N LEU A 96 -4.80 -2.80 11.90
CA LEU A 96 -4.82 -3.08 13.35
C LEU A 96 -3.63 -2.45 14.08
N LEU A 97 -2.44 -2.48 13.47
CA LEU A 97 -1.25 -1.87 14.06
C LEU A 97 -1.37 -0.35 14.12
N SER A 98 -1.88 0.29 13.07
CA SER A 98 -2.13 1.72 13.01
C SER A 98 -3.10 2.14 14.11
N GLU A 99 -4.18 1.39 14.34
CA GLU A 99 -5.14 1.68 15.41
C GLU A 99 -4.47 1.71 16.80
N VAL A 100 -3.63 0.71 17.10
CA VAL A 100 -2.86 0.64 18.35
C VAL A 100 -1.93 1.84 18.51
N ILE A 101 -1.24 2.24 17.45
CA ILE A 101 -0.31 3.38 17.47
C ILE A 101 -1.06 4.70 17.65
N ILE A 102 -2.18 4.88 16.96
CA ILE A 102 -3.00 6.09 17.05
C ILE A 102 -3.55 6.23 18.48
N LYS A 103 -4.13 5.17 19.05
CA LYS A 103 -4.61 5.14 20.45
C LYS A 103 -3.51 5.38 21.48
N ALA A 104 -2.30 4.86 21.24
CA ALA A 104 -1.16 5.13 22.11
C ALA A 104 -0.75 6.62 22.04
N THR A 105 -0.86 7.23 20.86
CA THR A 105 -0.54 8.64 20.64
C THR A 105 -1.54 9.57 21.32
N THR A 106 -2.85 9.30 21.21
CA THR A 106 -3.89 10.09 21.90
C THR A 106 -3.71 10.03 23.42
N LYS A 107 -3.43 8.83 23.97
CA LYS A 107 -3.11 8.65 25.40
C LYS A 107 -1.89 9.46 25.84
N LEU A 108 -0.81 9.47 25.05
CA LEU A 108 0.40 10.25 25.36
C LEU A 108 0.10 11.76 25.43
N LEU A 109 -0.84 12.23 24.61
CA LEU A 109 -1.25 13.63 24.55
C LEU A 109 -2.35 13.98 25.57
N ASN A 110 -2.76 13.04 26.42
CA ASN A 110 -3.89 13.18 27.34
C ASN A 110 -5.20 13.57 26.63
N LEU A 111 -5.40 13.05 25.41
CA LEU A 111 -6.63 13.21 24.65
C LEU A 111 -7.54 12.00 24.85
N GLU A 112 -8.80 12.14 24.42
CA GLU A 112 -9.74 11.01 24.33
C GLU A 112 -9.17 9.93 23.38
N GLU A 113 -9.35 8.66 23.74
CA GLU A 113 -8.61 7.54 23.14
C GLU A 113 -8.85 7.40 21.64
N ASP A 114 -10.10 7.57 21.20
CA ASP A 114 -10.52 7.37 19.82
C ASP A 114 -10.54 8.66 18.99
N CYS A 115 -10.16 9.82 19.56
CA CYS A 115 -10.37 11.10 18.91
C CYS A 115 -9.68 11.19 17.54
N PHE A 116 -8.44 10.70 17.43
CA PHE A 116 -7.72 10.68 16.15
C PHE A 116 -8.28 9.64 15.17
N LEU A 117 -8.81 8.51 15.65
CA LEU A 117 -9.46 7.53 14.78
C LEU A 117 -10.75 8.10 14.19
N ASN A 118 -11.51 8.83 15.01
CA ASN A 118 -12.74 9.50 14.57
C ASN A 118 -12.44 10.59 13.52
N GLU A 119 -11.31 11.30 13.64
CA GLU A 119 -10.85 12.27 12.64
C GLU A 119 -10.36 11.62 11.33
N CYS A 120 -9.84 10.38 11.38
CA CYS A 120 -9.51 9.63 10.16
C CYS A 120 -10.76 9.25 9.34
N GLY A 121 -11.93 9.26 9.98
CA GLY A 121 -13.22 8.92 9.39
C GLY A 121 -13.39 7.42 9.11
N GLU A 122 -14.62 6.99 8.80
CA GLU A 122 -14.95 5.58 8.53
C GLU A 122 -14.30 5.03 7.23
N ARG A 123 -13.73 5.90 6.40
CA ARG A 123 -13.15 5.56 5.10
C ARG A 123 -11.63 5.75 5.12
N GLU A 124 -10.97 4.97 5.95
CA GLU A 124 -9.51 4.95 6.04
C GLU A 124 -8.89 4.82 4.64
N LEU A 125 -7.98 5.73 4.31
CA LEU A 125 -7.20 5.65 3.09
C LEU A 125 -5.87 4.99 3.41
N LEU A 126 -5.71 3.74 2.98
CA LEU A 126 -4.44 3.03 3.06
C LEU A 126 -3.99 2.64 1.66
N CYS A 127 -2.71 2.84 1.39
CA CYS A 127 -2.07 2.47 0.14
C CYS A 127 -0.92 1.47 0.39
N PHE A 128 -0.72 0.55 -0.54
CA PHE A 128 0.42 -0.37 -0.60
C PHE A 128 1.43 0.11 -1.63
#